data_AF-A0A3M1TQ10-F1
#
_entry.id   AF-A0A3M1TQ10-F1
#
_cell.length_a   1.000
_cell.length_b   1.000
_cell.length_c   1.000
_cell.angle_alpha   90.00
_cell.angle_beta   90.00
_cell.angle_gamma   90.00
#
_symmetry.space_group_name_H-M   'P 1'
#
loop_
_entity.id
_entity.type
_entity.pdbx_description
1 polymer ?
#
loop_
_entity_poly.entity_id
_entity_poly.type
_entity_poly.pdbx_seq_one_letter_code
_entity_poly.pdbx_strand_id
1 'polypeptide(L)'
;MEIITSVQGAIDTVLQPVLIVMLLGTGLFLTIRLGFIQFRKLGHGMAVATGRYDDPSDPGDVSHFQALTTALSATVGIGNIAGVAIAIHWGGPGAVFWMWVTALLGMATKYTEVTLAQRYREVEKSDSDLVGTVSGGPMYYIERGLGKNWRPLALFVAFALMLTAFLTGNAIQANTVSDMMHAEFGIPVWITGLITASIVGLVIFGGIKRIGKVTGILAPAMAAIYVVGGLVILIINYSGVIPAFASIFTEAFNPTAGVAGTGIGVFIQTMLWGVRRGLFSNEAGQGSAPIAHSAAKTDEPVSEGVVALLEPFIDTLIICSITALVILSTGVWKTPASTKLVVGAGDMSFVRATETGYEAVESLPAEILVEDGEVSGSDGTELAWHEVPVERLY
;
A
#
# COMPACT_ATOMS: atom_id res chain seq x y z
N MET A 1 -6.84 -5.34 -26.86
CA MET A 1 -7.70 -5.13 -25.67
C MET A 1 -8.00 -6.46 -25.02
N GLU A 2 -8.67 -7.42 -25.67
CA GLU A 2 -9.03 -8.72 -25.06
C GLU A 2 -7.86 -9.51 -24.45
N ILE A 3 -6.69 -9.57 -25.11
CA ILE A 3 -5.51 -10.25 -24.55
C ILE A 3 -5.01 -9.56 -23.26
N ILE A 4 -5.10 -8.22 -23.20
CA ILE A 4 -4.70 -7.47 -22.01
C ILE A 4 -5.70 -7.75 -20.89
N THR A 5 -6.99 -7.74 -21.20
CA THR A 5 -8.06 -8.03 -20.24
C THR A 5 -7.98 -9.46 -19.71
N SER A 6 -7.67 -10.44 -20.57
CA SER A 6 -7.54 -11.85 -20.16
C SER A 6 -6.29 -12.10 -19.31
N VAL A 7 -5.16 -11.48 -19.66
CA VAL A 7 -3.95 -11.51 -18.83
C VAL A 7 -4.19 -10.84 -17.49
N GLN A 8 -4.88 -9.71 -17.46
CA GLN A 8 -5.24 -9.01 -16.23
C GLN A 8 -6.16 -9.87 -15.35
N GLY A 9 -7.19 -10.50 -15.94
CA GLY A 9 -8.05 -11.44 -15.21
C GLY A 9 -7.28 -12.63 -14.62
N ALA A 10 -6.32 -13.20 -15.35
CA ALA A 10 -5.48 -14.28 -14.81
C ALA A 10 -4.57 -13.80 -13.66
N ILE A 11 -4.06 -12.57 -13.74
CA ILE A 11 -3.27 -11.96 -12.66
C ILE A 11 -4.13 -11.77 -11.41
N ASP A 12 -5.32 -11.20 -11.57
CA ASP A 12 -6.21 -10.83 -10.46
C ASP A 12 -6.81 -12.06 -9.75
N THR A 13 -7.14 -13.11 -10.52
CA THR A 13 -7.83 -14.31 -9.98
C THR A 13 -6.86 -15.36 -9.45
N VAL A 14 -5.66 -15.51 -10.05
CA VAL A 14 -4.75 -16.63 -9.71
C VAL A 14 -3.48 -16.14 -9.03
N LEU A 15 -2.72 -15.23 -9.66
CA LEU A 15 -1.42 -14.81 -9.13
C LEU A 15 -1.57 -13.99 -7.85
N GLN A 16 -2.53 -13.07 -7.82
CA GLN A 16 -2.66 -12.12 -6.73
C GLN A 16 -3.01 -12.77 -5.37
N PRO A 17 -3.99 -13.69 -5.25
CA PRO A 17 -4.23 -14.39 -3.99
C PRO A 17 -3.03 -15.22 -3.53
N VAL A 18 -2.35 -15.90 -4.47
CA VAL A 18 -1.17 -16.71 -4.16
C VAL A 18 -0.02 -15.84 -3.64
N LEU A 19 0.24 -14.70 -4.28
CA LEU A 19 1.25 -13.73 -3.83
C LEU A 19 0.93 -13.19 -2.43
N ILE A 20 -0.33 -12.86 -2.17
CA ILE A 20 -0.78 -12.41 -0.83
C ILE A 20 -0.49 -13.48 0.23
N VAL A 21 -0.86 -14.73 -0.04
CA VAL A 21 -0.61 -15.85 0.90
C VAL A 21 0.89 -16.05 1.11
N MET A 22 1.70 -15.97 0.06
CA MET A 22 3.16 -16.11 0.17
C MET A 22 3.79 -14.96 0.95
N LEU A 23 3.36 -13.71 0.72
CA LEU A 23 3.90 -12.53 1.41
C LEU A 23 3.51 -12.51 2.89
N LEU A 24 2.24 -12.71 3.21
CA LEU A 24 1.79 -12.79 4.60
C LEU A 24 2.36 -14.03 5.31
N GLY A 25 2.42 -15.18 4.62
CA GLY A 25 3.02 -16.40 5.14
C GLY A 25 4.50 -16.22 5.45
N THR A 26 5.25 -15.52 4.58
CA THR A 26 6.65 -15.16 4.82
C THR A 26 6.79 -14.21 6.01
N GLY A 27 5.96 -13.16 6.08
CA GLY A 27 5.97 -12.23 7.21
C GLY A 27 5.63 -12.91 8.54
N LEU A 28 4.68 -13.85 8.54
CA LEU A 28 4.33 -14.67 9.72
C LEU A 28 5.47 -15.60 10.11
N PHE A 29 6.05 -16.32 9.14
CA PHE A 29 7.22 -17.17 9.38
C PHE A 29 8.38 -16.37 9.97
N LEU A 30 8.73 -15.23 9.39
CA LEU A 30 9.80 -14.36 9.87
C LEU A 30 9.49 -13.78 11.25
N THR A 31 8.24 -13.36 11.49
CA THR A 31 7.79 -12.89 12.80
C THR A 31 8.05 -13.95 13.87
N ILE A 32 7.65 -15.21 13.64
CA ILE A 32 7.84 -16.29 14.60
C ILE A 32 9.34 -16.63 14.72
N ARG A 33 10.05 -16.76 13.59
CA ARG A 33 11.46 -17.16 13.53
C ARG A 33 12.39 -16.16 14.21
N LEU A 34 12.11 -14.86 14.05
CA LEU A 34 12.82 -13.76 14.68
C LEU A 34 12.27 -13.44 16.08
N GLY A 35 11.33 -14.24 16.59
CA GLY A 35 10.78 -14.12 17.93
C GLY A 35 10.08 -12.79 18.16
N PHE A 36 9.17 -12.39 17.28
CA PHE A 36 8.36 -11.18 17.42
C PHE A 36 9.20 -9.89 17.49
N ILE A 37 10.17 -9.78 16.59
CA ILE A 37 11.16 -8.69 16.58
C ILE A 37 10.53 -7.30 16.49
N GLN A 38 9.42 -7.17 15.76
CA GLN A 38 8.69 -5.93 15.60
C GLN A 38 8.17 -5.36 16.93
N PHE A 39 7.86 -6.20 17.92
CA PHE A 39 7.44 -5.71 19.24
C PHE A 39 8.63 -5.51 20.17
N ARG A 40 9.66 -6.37 20.08
CA ARG A 40 10.83 -6.32 20.97
C ARG A 40 11.81 -5.19 20.65
N LYS A 41 11.92 -4.79 19.38
CA LYS A 41 13.00 -3.90 18.91
C LYS A 41 12.52 -2.59 18.30
N LEU A 42 11.21 -2.32 18.24
CA LEU A 42 10.69 -1.06 17.72
C LEU A 42 11.28 0.18 18.40
N GLY A 43 11.31 0.19 19.74
CA GLY A 43 11.89 1.30 20.51
C GLY A 43 13.40 1.45 20.30
N HIS A 44 14.12 0.35 20.05
CA HIS A 44 15.54 0.40 19.71
C HIS A 44 15.74 0.97 18.30
N GLY A 45 14.92 0.57 17.32
CA GLY A 45 14.90 1.15 15.98
C GLY A 45 14.72 2.66 16.00
N MET A 46 13.82 3.18 16.84
CA MET A 46 13.68 4.63 17.04
C MET A 46 14.97 5.28 17.57
N ALA A 47 15.61 4.67 18.56
CA ALA A 47 16.87 5.18 19.11
C ALA A 47 17.99 5.20 18.06
N VAL A 48 18.12 4.16 17.23
CA VAL A 48 19.08 4.12 16.11
C VAL A 48 18.74 5.20 15.09
N ALA A 49 17.47 5.32 14.69
CA ALA A 49 17.01 6.33 13.73
C ALA A 49 17.29 7.78 14.19
N THR A 50 17.32 8.04 15.50
CA THR A 50 17.64 9.38 16.04
C THR A 50 19.13 9.74 16.01
N GLY A 51 19.99 8.84 15.55
CA GLY A 51 21.43 9.07 15.51
C GLY A 51 22.17 8.70 16.79
N ARG A 52 21.51 8.06 17.76
CA ARG A 52 22.05 7.83 19.12
C ARG A 52 23.31 6.95 19.12
N TYR A 53 23.44 6.09 18.13
CA TYR A 53 24.50 5.09 18.03
C TYR A 53 25.39 5.29 16.79
N ASP A 54 25.25 6.41 16.09
CA ASP A 54 25.93 6.65 14.82
C ASP A 54 27.43 6.91 15.04
N ASP A 55 28.26 6.21 14.27
CA ASP A 55 29.68 6.55 14.13
C ASP A 55 29.91 7.26 12.78
N PRO A 56 30.42 8.50 12.75
CA PRO A 56 30.73 9.21 11.50
C PRO A 56 31.73 8.50 10.59
N SER A 57 32.55 7.59 11.14
CA SER A 57 33.55 6.80 10.43
C SER A 57 32.98 5.55 9.74
N ASP A 58 31.71 5.20 10.03
CA ASP A 58 31.08 4.04 9.41
C ASP A 58 30.90 4.21 7.89
N PRO A 59 31.01 3.10 7.13
CA PRO A 59 30.82 3.12 5.70
C PRO A 59 29.35 3.38 5.34
N GLY A 60 29.14 4.34 4.44
CA GLY A 60 27.82 4.72 3.95
C GLY A 60 27.76 6.16 3.48
N ASP A 61 26.66 6.52 2.83
CA ASP A 61 26.47 7.84 2.22
C ASP A 61 25.59 8.77 3.07
N VAL A 62 24.65 8.20 3.82
CA VAL A 62 23.62 8.95 4.57
C VAL A 62 23.45 8.40 6.00
N SER A 63 22.93 9.22 6.91
CA SER A 63 22.59 8.76 8.27
C SER A 63 21.40 7.78 8.28
N HIS A 64 21.23 7.02 9.36
CA HIS A 64 20.05 6.17 9.59
C HIS A 64 18.73 6.94 9.43
N PHE A 65 18.67 8.16 9.97
CA PHE A 65 17.50 9.03 9.82
C PHE A 65 17.20 9.35 8.36
N GLN A 66 18.23 9.74 7.60
CA GLN A 66 18.08 10.11 6.19
C GLN A 66 17.72 8.92 5.32
N ALA A 67 18.25 7.73 5.63
CA ALA A 67 17.86 6.49 4.96
C ALA A 67 16.37 6.18 5.22
N LEU A 68 15.95 6.21 6.49
CA LEU A 68 14.55 6.04 6.89
C LEU A 68 13.62 7.06 6.22
N THR A 69 13.94 8.36 6.26
CA THR A 69 13.08 9.38 5.65
C THR A 69 13.06 9.30 4.14
N THR A 70 14.13 8.81 3.51
CA THR A 70 14.16 8.55 2.07
C THR A 70 13.25 7.37 1.71
N ALA A 71 13.32 6.27 2.45
CA ALA A 71 12.42 5.14 2.27
C ALA A 71 10.95 5.53 2.53
N LEU A 72 10.68 6.23 3.64
CA LEU A 72 9.35 6.76 3.97
C LEU A 72 8.83 7.75 2.92
N SER A 73 9.69 8.54 2.27
CA SER A 73 9.23 9.45 1.21
C SER A 73 8.73 8.72 -0.04
N ALA A 74 9.13 7.46 -0.23
CA ALA A 74 8.62 6.61 -1.30
C ALA A 74 7.30 5.92 -0.91
N THR A 75 7.16 5.48 0.35
CA THR A 75 5.96 4.76 0.80
C THR A 75 4.84 5.70 1.21
N VAL A 76 5.16 6.80 1.91
CA VAL A 76 4.17 7.77 2.39
C VAL A 76 3.83 8.75 1.27
N GLY A 77 2.63 8.62 0.73
CA GLY A 77 2.12 9.51 -0.31
C GLY A 77 0.64 9.30 -0.60
N ILE A 78 0.27 9.47 -1.87
CA ILE A 78 -1.12 9.35 -2.34
C ILE A 78 -1.69 7.96 -2.05
N GLY A 79 -0.84 6.93 -2.04
CA GLY A 79 -1.22 5.56 -1.67
C GLY A 79 -1.84 5.45 -0.27
N ASN A 80 -1.38 6.22 0.71
CA ASN A 80 -1.91 6.21 2.08
C ASN A 80 -3.22 6.98 2.25
N ILE A 81 -3.50 7.89 1.31
CA ILE A 81 -4.70 8.71 1.31
C ILE A 81 -5.77 8.02 0.47
N ALA A 82 -5.53 7.93 -0.84
CA ALA A 82 -6.45 7.34 -1.80
C ALA A 82 -6.53 5.81 -1.62
N GLY A 83 -5.43 5.13 -1.31
CA GLY A 83 -5.45 3.67 -1.16
C GLY A 83 -6.25 3.20 0.06
N VAL A 84 -6.23 3.95 1.17
CA VAL A 84 -7.09 3.68 2.33
C VAL A 84 -8.56 3.93 1.98
N ALA A 85 -8.86 5.03 1.28
CA ALA A 85 -10.22 5.31 0.81
C ALA A 85 -10.74 4.19 -0.11
N ILE A 86 -9.92 3.72 -1.05
CA ILE A 86 -10.24 2.59 -1.95
C ILE A 86 -10.43 1.30 -1.15
N ALA A 87 -9.61 1.04 -0.12
CA ALA A 87 -9.75 -0.12 0.75
C ALA A 87 -11.11 -0.11 1.46
N ILE A 88 -11.50 1.04 2.02
CA ILE A 88 -12.77 1.21 2.72
C ILE A 88 -13.95 1.13 1.73
N HIS A 89 -13.80 1.72 0.55
CA HIS A 89 -14.86 1.73 -0.47
C HIS A 89 -15.19 0.32 -0.96
N TRP A 90 -14.18 -0.50 -1.30
CA TRP A 90 -14.39 -1.83 -1.86
C TRP A 90 -14.38 -2.97 -0.84
N GLY A 91 -13.69 -2.80 0.28
CA GLY A 91 -13.55 -3.82 1.32
C GLY A 91 -14.31 -3.50 2.61
N GLY A 92 -14.91 -2.31 2.71
CA GLY A 92 -15.53 -1.82 3.93
C GLY A 92 -14.52 -1.41 5.02
N PRO A 93 -15.02 -0.85 6.13
CA PRO A 93 -14.24 -0.53 7.34
C PRO A 93 -13.32 -1.66 7.82
N GLY A 94 -13.74 -2.92 7.68
CA GLY A 94 -12.97 -4.10 8.06
C GLY A 94 -11.64 -4.27 7.32
N ALA A 95 -11.49 -3.69 6.13
CA ALA A 95 -10.26 -3.78 5.35
C ALA A 95 -9.08 -3.14 6.10
N VAL A 96 -9.34 -2.12 6.92
CA VAL A 96 -8.31 -1.41 7.70
C VAL A 96 -7.63 -2.34 8.72
N PHE A 97 -8.39 -3.25 9.33
CA PHE A 97 -7.83 -4.25 10.24
C PHE A 97 -6.80 -5.15 9.51
N TRP A 98 -7.14 -5.58 8.30
CA TRP A 98 -6.26 -6.41 7.49
C TRP A 98 -5.06 -5.63 6.94
N MET A 99 -5.18 -4.32 6.72
CA MET A 99 -4.02 -3.45 6.50
C MET A 99 -3.07 -3.46 7.71
N TRP A 100 -3.59 -3.40 8.93
CA TRP A 100 -2.77 -3.46 10.15
C TRP A 100 -2.07 -4.80 10.33
N VAL A 101 -2.76 -5.91 10.11
CA VAL A 101 -2.16 -7.26 10.15
C VAL A 101 -1.02 -7.34 9.14
N THR A 102 -1.26 -6.85 7.92
CA THR A 102 -0.26 -6.82 6.85
C THR A 102 0.97 -5.99 7.24
N ALA A 103 0.77 -4.82 7.86
CA ALA A 103 1.88 -3.99 8.34
C ALA A 103 2.68 -4.67 9.46
N LEU A 104 2.00 -5.27 10.44
CA LEU A 104 2.66 -5.94 11.57
C LEU A 104 3.53 -7.12 11.12
N LEU A 105 3.05 -7.91 10.16
CA LEU A 105 3.83 -8.99 9.55
C LEU A 105 4.92 -8.44 8.62
N GLY A 106 4.59 -7.38 7.90
CA GLY A 106 5.49 -6.68 6.99
C GLY A 106 6.70 -6.08 7.69
N MET A 107 6.58 -5.63 8.95
CA MET A 107 7.72 -5.16 9.75
C MET A 107 8.83 -6.22 9.84
N ALA A 108 8.49 -7.49 10.09
CA ALA A 108 9.48 -8.56 10.17
C ALA A 108 10.11 -8.89 8.80
N THR A 109 9.31 -8.82 7.73
CA THR A 109 9.81 -8.94 6.36
C THR A 109 10.81 -7.83 6.05
N LYS A 110 10.44 -6.57 6.27
CA LYS A 110 11.25 -5.40 5.96
C LYS A 110 12.56 -5.37 6.76
N TYR A 111 12.48 -5.70 8.06
CA TYR A 111 13.67 -5.92 8.89
C TYR A 111 14.66 -6.89 8.22
N THR A 112 14.16 -8.01 7.71
CA THR A 112 14.98 -9.06 7.10
C THR A 112 15.57 -8.59 5.78
N GLU A 113 14.76 -8.00 4.90
CA GLU A 113 15.21 -7.51 3.60
C GLU A 113 16.30 -6.44 3.75
N VAL A 114 16.12 -5.50 4.67
CA VAL A 114 17.08 -4.43 4.93
C VAL A 114 18.35 -4.96 5.58
N THR A 115 18.23 -5.88 6.54
CA THR A 115 19.41 -6.55 7.14
C THR A 115 20.22 -7.28 6.08
N LEU A 116 19.57 -7.99 5.16
CA LEU A 116 20.24 -8.69 4.06
C LEU A 116 20.89 -7.71 3.08
N ALA A 117 20.20 -6.64 2.69
CA ALA A 117 20.78 -5.65 1.79
C ALA A 117 22.01 -4.99 2.41
N GLN A 118 21.98 -4.66 3.70
CA GLN A 118 23.14 -4.16 4.41
C GLN A 118 24.29 -5.16 4.46
N ARG A 119 23.99 -6.45 4.67
CA ARG A 119 25.01 -7.51 4.73
C ARG A 119 25.68 -7.76 3.38
N TYR A 120 24.95 -7.64 2.26
CA TYR A 120 25.43 -7.99 0.92
C TYR A 120 25.71 -6.78 0.01
N ARG A 121 25.53 -5.55 0.50
CA ARG A 121 25.82 -4.33 -0.27
C ARG A 121 27.27 -4.27 -0.74
N GLU A 122 27.45 -3.52 -1.81
CA GLU A 122 28.75 -3.15 -2.35
C GLU A 122 29.08 -1.74 -1.90
N VAL A 123 30.26 -1.58 -1.31
CA VAL A 123 30.81 -0.28 -0.93
C VAL A 123 32.00 -0.04 -1.84
N GLU A 124 31.82 0.82 -2.82
CA GLU A 124 32.88 1.27 -3.71
C GLU A 124 33.59 2.48 -3.12
N LYS A 125 34.91 2.53 -3.31
CA LYS A 125 35.68 3.74 -3.04
C LYS A 125 35.53 4.67 -4.24
N SER A 126 34.57 5.58 -4.19
CA SER A 126 34.43 6.65 -5.17
C SER A 126 34.94 7.96 -4.59
N ASP A 127 35.83 8.64 -5.32
CA ASP A 127 36.29 10.01 -5.02
C ASP A 127 35.23 11.08 -5.43
N SER A 128 34.11 10.66 -6.01
CA SER A 128 33.03 11.55 -6.46
C SER A 128 31.84 11.50 -5.51
N ASP A 129 31.56 12.63 -4.86
CA ASP A 129 30.40 12.82 -3.96
C ASP A 129 29.03 12.72 -4.66
N LEU A 130 28.99 12.68 -6.01
CA LEU A 130 27.76 12.76 -6.79
C LEU A 130 27.01 11.42 -6.94
N VAL A 131 27.71 10.29 -7.05
CA VAL A 131 27.10 8.99 -7.41
C VAL A 131 26.70 8.18 -6.16
N GLY A 132 27.21 8.55 -4.99
CA GLY A 132 27.17 7.67 -3.81
C GLY A 132 28.28 6.62 -3.88
N THR A 133 28.62 6.07 -2.73
CA THR A 133 29.68 5.06 -2.57
C THR A 133 29.09 3.66 -2.36
N VAL A 134 27.78 3.56 -2.11
CA VAL A 134 27.14 2.30 -1.76
C VAL A 134 26.04 1.92 -2.72
N SER A 135 26.02 0.64 -3.12
CA SER A 135 24.94 0.03 -3.89
C SER A 135 24.49 -1.27 -3.23
N GLY A 136 23.19 -1.38 -2.96
CA GLY A 136 22.62 -2.57 -2.32
C GLY A 136 21.15 -2.75 -2.70
N GLY A 137 20.57 -3.84 -2.19
CA GLY A 137 19.20 -4.23 -2.47
C GLY A 137 19.04 -5.72 -2.78
N PRO A 138 17.85 -6.14 -3.20
CA PRO A 138 17.53 -7.55 -3.42
C PRO A 138 18.37 -8.23 -4.50
N MET A 139 18.67 -7.54 -5.58
CA MET A 139 19.56 -8.04 -6.62
C MET A 139 20.94 -8.43 -6.06
N TYR A 140 21.46 -7.68 -5.09
CA TYR A 140 22.76 -7.97 -4.47
C TYR A 140 22.68 -9.18 -3.53
N TYR A 141 21.69 -9.26 -2.63
CA TYR A 141 21.61 -10.41 -1.72
C TYR A 141 21.17 -11.71 -2.42
N ILE A 142 20.45 -11.62 -3.56
CA ILE A 142 20.14 -12.80 -4.38
C ILE A 142 21.42 -13.31 -5.04
N GLU A 143 22.17 -12.45 -5.74
CA GLU A 143 23.38 -12.87 -6.45
C GLU A 143 24.50 -13.30 -5.50
N ARG A 144 24.74 -12.54 -4.42
CA ARG A 144 25.85 -12.78 -3.48
C ARG A 144 25.48 -13.75 -2.36
N GLY A 145 24.21 -13.80 -1.95
CA GLY A 145 23.74 -14.67 -0.88
C GLY A 145 23.39 -16.08 -1.34
N LEU A 146 22.69 -16.22 -2.47
CA LEU A 146 22.33 -17.54 -3.04
C LEU A 146 23.39 -18.08 -4.02
N GLY A 147 24.28 -17.19 -4.49
CA GLY A 147 25.39 -17.52 -5.38
C GLY A 147 25.10 -17.25 -6.85
N LYS A 148 26.16 -17.32 -7.67
CA LYS A 148 26.16 -16.89 -9.09
C LYS A 148 25.11 -17.56 -9.97
N ASN A 149 24.66 -18.77 -9.61
CA ASN A 149 23.61 -19.49 -10.35
C ASN A 149 22.25 -18.78 -10.28
N TRP A 150 22.04 -17.91 -9.28
CA TRP A 150 20.82 -17.12 -9.11
C TRP A 150 20.90 -15.73 -9.74
N ARG A 151 21.99 -15.43 -10.46
CA ARG A 151 22.13 -14.15 -11.19
C ARG A 151 20.99 -13.85 -12.16
N PRO A 152 20.40 -14.83 -12.89
CA PRO A 152 19.22 -14.55 -13.72
C PRO A 152 18.03 -14.02 -12.89
N LEU A 153 17.81 -14.55 -11.69
CA LEU A 153 16.77 -14.07 -10.79
C LEU A 153 17.09 -12.66 -10.26
N ALA A 154 18.35 -12.40 -9.90
CA ALA A 154 18.77 -11.06 -9.46
C ALA A 154 18.53 -10.00 -10.54
N LEU A 155 18.84 -10.31 -11.80
CA LEU A 155 18.59 -9.43 -12.94
C LEU A 155 17.09 -9.24 -13.19
N PHE A 156 16.30 -10.30 -13.08
CA PHE A 156 14.84 -10.21 -13.19
C PHE A 156 14.26 -9.29 -12.11
N VAL A 157 14.67 -9.46 -10.84
CA VAL A 157 14.21 -8.62 -9.74
C VAL A 157 14.65 -7.16 -9.91
N ALA A 158 15.88 -6.92 -10.34
CA ALA A 158 16.36 -5.57 -10.64
C ALA A 158 15.53 -4.89 -11.74
N PHE A 159 15.21 -5.63 -12.82
CA PHE A 159 14.37 -5.14 -13.90
C PHE A 159 12.93 -4.89 -13.44
N ALA A 160 12.35 -5.81 -12.67
CA ALA A 160 11.01 -5.66 -12.12
C ALA A 160 10.92 -4.43 -11.20
N LEU A 161 11.90 -4.22 -10.32
CA LEU A 161 11.95 -3.04 -9.44
C LEU A 161 12.12 -1.74 -10.22
N MET A 162 12.90 -1.74 -11.30
CA MET A 162 13.01 -0.58 -12.19
C MET A 162 11.66 -0.23 -12.84
N LEU A 163 10.93 -1.23 -13.34
CA LEU A 163 9.58 -1.03 -13.89
C LEU A 163 8.61 -0.53 -12.82
N THR A 164 8.60 -1.14 -11.64
CA THR A 164 7.75 -0.74 -10.52
C THR A 164 8.04 0.69 -10.09
N ALA A 165 9.31 1.09 -9.98
CA ALA A 165 9.71 2.45 -9.65
C ALA A 165 9.21 3.48 -10.68
N PHE A 166 9.24 3.16 -11.97
CA PHE A 166 8.73 4.03 -13.02
C PHE A 166 7.20 4.14 -13.01
N LEU A 167 6.50 3.02 -12.87
CA LEU A 167 5.03 2.98 -12.94
C LEU A 167 4.40 3.50 -11.64
N THR A 168 4.70 2.85 -10.52
CA THR A 168 4.08 3.15 -9.22
C THR A 168 4.72 4.35 -8.53
N GLY A 169 6.06 4.43 -8.56
CA GLY A 169 6.81 5.49 -7.89
C GLY A 169 6.79 6.84 -8.61
N ASN A 170 6.57 6.85 -9.94
CA ASN A 170 6.57 8.08 -10.74
C ASN A 170 5.23 8.34 -11.43
N ALA A 171 4.83 7.49 -12.39
CA ALA A 171 3.70 7.81 -13.27
C ALA A 171 2.38 8.01 -12.51
N ILE A 172 2.03 7.13 -11.57
CA ILE A 172 0.79 7.24 -10.77
C ILE A 172 0.83 8.49 -9.87
N GLN A 173 1.95 8.74 -9.20
CA GLN A 173 2.11 9.88 -8.29
C GLN A 173 2.02 11.21 -9.04
N ALA A 174 2.74 11.33 -10.16
CA ALA A 174 2.75 12.53 -10.99
C ALA A 174 1.37 12.81 -11.61
N ASN A 175 0.69 11.77 -12.12
CA ASN A 175 -0.64 11.91 -12.68
C ASN A 175 -1.66 12.37 -11.62
N THR A 176 -1.62 11.77 -10.43
CA THR A 176 -2.59 12.13 -9.38
C THR A 176 -2.38 13.57 -8.89
N VAL A 177 -1.13 14.03 -8.75
CA VAL A 177 -0.83 15.44 -8.45
C VAL A 177 -1.33 16.35 -9.56
N SER A 178 -1.09 16.02 -10.83
CA SER A 178 -1.55 16.85 -11.94
C SER A 178 -3.07 16.92 -12.04
N ASP A 179 -3.76 15.81 -11.77
CA ASP A 179 -5.22 15.74 -11.82
C ASP A 179 -5.83 16.53 -10.65
N MET A 180 -5.27 16.44 -9.44
CA MET A 180 -5.68 17.27 -8.31
C MET A 180 -5.51 18.76 -8.60
N MET A 181 -4.36 19.16 -9.16
CA MET A 181 -4.10 20.57 -9.48
C MET A 181 -5.02 21.11 -10.58
N HIS A 182 -5.38 20.25 -11.53
CA HIS A 182 -6.35 20.59 -12.56
C HIS A 182 -7.77 20.70 -11.98
N ALA A 183 -8.18 19.75 -11.15
CA ALA A 183 -9.53 19.71 -10.57
C ALA A 183 -9.80 20.89 -9.62
N GLU A 184 -8.85 21.22 -8.73
CA GLU A 184 -9.04 22.24 -7.71
C GLU A 184 -8.71 23.65 -8.19
N PHE A 185 -7.70 23.80 -9.06
CA PHE A 185 -7.17 25.11 -9.45
C PHE A 185 -7.27 25.39 -10.96
N GLY A 186 -7.76 24.45 -11.76
CA GLY A 186 -7.84 24.59 -13.23
C GLY A 186 -6.47 24.66 -13.92
N ILE A 187 -5.39 24.25 -13.25
CA ILE A 187 -4.03 24.33 -13.82
C ILE A 187 -3.86 23.22 -14.86
N PRO A 188 -3.44 23.54 -16.10
CA PRO A 188 -3.20 22.53 -17.13
C PRO A 188 -2.19 21.46 -16.68
N VAL A 189 -2.54 20.20 -16.90
CA VAL A 189 -1.78 19.01 -16.48
C VAL A 189 -0.29 19.08 -16.86
N TRP A 190 0.04 19.54 -18.08
CA TRP A 190 1.42 19.63 -18.55
C TRP A 190 2.25 20.68 -17.81
N ILE A 191 1.63 21.76 -17.32
CA ILE A 191 2.31 22.81 -16.53
C ILE A 191 2.68 22.24 -15.16
N THR A 192 1.72 21.57 -14.50
CA THR A 192 1.99 20.87 -13.23
C THR A 192 3.09 19.83 -13.40
N GLY A 193 3.05 19.05 -14.48
CA GLY A 193 4.10 18.08 -14.80
C GLY A 193 5.48 18.71 -14.99
N LEU A 194 5.57 19.82 -15.75
CA LEU A 194 6.83 20.52 -16.00
C LEU A 194 7.44 21.10 -14.71
N ILE A 195 6.62 21.74 -13.87
CA ILE A 195 7.06 22.33 -12.60
C ILE A 195 7.54 21.21 -11.66
N THR A 196 6.74 20.16 -11.47
CA THR A 196 7.08 19.03 -10.62
C THR A 196 8.36 18.34 -11.08
N ALA A 197 8.48 18.05 -12.39
CA ALA A 197 9.68 17.44 -12.95
C ALA A 197 10.93 18.31 -12.75
N SER A 198 10.80 19.64 -12.89
CA SER A 198 11.90 20.57 -12.66
C SER A 198 12.37 20.56 -11.20
N ILE A 199 11.43 20.63 -10.24
CA ILE A 199 11.74 20.60 -8.81
C ILE A 199 12.38 19.27 -8.41
N VAL A 200 11.78 18.15 -8.83
CA VAL A 200 12.31 16.81 -8.55
C VAL A 200 13.69 16.60 -9.18
N GLY A 201 13.89 17.08 -10.41
CA GLY A 201 15.18 17.03 -11.10
C GLY A 201 16.30 17.74 -10.32
N LEU A 202 16.03 18.92 -9.75
CA LEU A 202 17.00 19.64 -8.91
C LEU A 202 17.46 18.84 -7.69
N VAL A 203 16.60 17.97 -7.15
CA VAL A 203 16.92 17.09 -6.02
C VAL A 203 17.71 15.88 -6.51
N ILE A 204 17.24 15.18 -7.53
CA ILE A 204 17.84 13.93 -8.03
C ILE A 204 19.24 14.15 -8.60
N PHE A 205 19.47 15.24 -9.34
CA PHE A 205 20.81 15.54 -9.89
C PHE A 205 21.88 15.77 -8.81
N GLY A 206 21.49 15.98 -7.55
CA GLY A 206 22.42 16.08 -6.43
C GLY A 206 22.80 14.75 -5.77
N GLY A 207 22.30 13.61 -6.27
CA GLY A 207 22.62 12.28 -5.75
C GLY A 207 21.99 11.95 -4.40
N ILE A 208 22.30 10.76 -3.87
CA ILE A 208 21.67 10.20 -2.66
C ILE A 208 21.85 11.09 -1.41
N LYS A 209 22.98 11.79 -1.31
CA LYS A 209 23.24 12.73 -0.20
C LYS A 209 22.29 13.94 -0.23
N ARG A 210 21.94 14.46 -1.42
CA ARG A 210 20.96 15.55 -1.55
C ARG A 210 19.54 15.03 -1.31
N ILE A 211 19.21 13.86 -1.86
CA ILE A 211 17.94 13.19 -1.63
C ILE A 211 17.70 13.04 -0.13
N GLY A 212 18.64 12.43 0.61
CA GLY A 212 18.54 12.25 2.06
C GLY A 212 18.41 13.56 2.85
N LYS A 213 19.09 14.63 2.44
CA LYS A 213 18.94 15.96 3.08
C LYS A 213 17.55 16.56 2.86
N VAL A 214 17.00 16.44 1.65
CA VAL A 214 15.68 16.98 1.33
C VAL A 214 14.58 16.14 2.00
N THR A 215 14.63 14.82 1.88
CA THR A 215 13.65 13.91 2.48
C THR A 215 13.70 13.97 4.01
N GLY A 216 14.88 14.17 4.61
CA GLY A 216 15.05 14.36 6.04
C GLY A 216 14.29 15.55 6.63
N ILE A 217 13.93 16.54 5.80
CA ILE A 217 13.09 17.68 6.22
C ILE A 217 11.65 17.47 5.75
N LEU A 218 11.48 17.09 4.49
CA LEU A 218 10.18 17.05 3.84
C LEU A 218 9.30 15.91 4.36
N ALA A 219 9.84 14.70 4.54
CA ALA A 219 9.05 13.53 4.95
C ALA A 219 8.52 13.67 6.40
N PRO A 220 9.32 14.12 7.39
CA PRO A 220 8.78 14.41 8.72
C PRO A 220 7.77 15.55 8.72
N ALA A 221 8.03 16.62 7.96
CA ALA A 221 7.13 17.78 7.89
C ALA A 221 5.76 17.40 7.28
N MET A 222 5.75 16.66 6.17
CA MET A 222 4.50 16.22 5.55
C MET A 222 3.72 15.27 6.47
N ALA A 223 4.40 14.35 7.15
CA ALA A 223 3.75 13.44 8.09
C ALA A 223 3.16 14.20 9.28
N ALA A 224 3.89 15.19 9.82
CA ALA A 224 3.40 16.02 10.91
C ALA A 224 2.16 16.84 10.50
N ILE A 225 2.19 17.52 9.34
CA ILE A 225 1.04 18.28 8.83
C ILE A 225 -0.18 17.37 8.66
N TYR A 226 0.03 16.19 8.06
CA TYR A 226 -1.05 15.25 7.80
C TYR A 226 -1.65 14.68 9.09
N VAL A 227 -0.81 14.22 10.01
CA VAL A 227 -1.22 13.69 11.32
C VAL A 227 -1.94 14.75 12.13
N VAL A 228 -1.42 15.98 12.19
CA VAL A 228 -2.07 17.08 12.91
C VAL A 228 -3.41 17.43 12.29
N GLY A 229 -3.50 17.55 10.96
CA GLY A 229 -4.76 17.82 10.27
C GLY A 229 -5.80 16.73 10.52
N GLY A 230 -5.41 15.46 10.43
CA GLY A 230 -6.29 14.33 10.74
C GLY A 230 -6.75 14.32 12.20
N LEU A 231 -5.83 14.55 13.14
CA LEU A 231 -6.17 14.66 14.57
C LEU A 231 -7.14 15.81 14.85
N VAL A 232 -6.99 16.98 14.19
CA VAL A 232 -7.94 18.09 14.31
C VAL A 232 -9.34 17.65 13.86
N ILE A 233 -9.47 16.95 12.74
CA ILE A 233 -10.76 16.43 12.26
C ILE A 233 -11.35 15.42 13.27
N LEU A 234 -10.53 14.52 13.79
CA LEU A 234 -10.97 13.53 14.79
C LEU A 234 -11.42 14.18 16.10
N ILE A 235 -10.79 15.29 16.52
CA ILE A 235 -11.22 16.06 17.69
C ILE A 235 -12.55 16.76 17.42
N ILE A 236 -12.70 17.39 16.24
CA ILE A 236 -13.97 18.03 15.84
C ILE A 236 -15.10 16.99 15.77
N ASN A 237 -14.78 15.77 15.34
CA ASN A 237 -15.73 14.68 15.16
C ASN A 237 -15.58 13.56 16.20
N TYR A 238 -15.24 13.91 17.44
CA TYR A 238 -14.87 12.95 18.49
C TYR A 238 -15.93 11.88 18.75
N SER A 239 -17.21 12.22 18.60
CA SER A 239 -18.33 11.29 18.79
C SER A 239 -18.33 10.14 17.78
N GLY A 240 -17.79 10.38 16.58
CA GLY A 240 -17.68 9.37 15.52
C GLY A 240 -16.46 8.45 15.66
N VAL A 241 -15.47 8.80 16.51
CA VAL A 241 -14.19 8.08 16.59
C VAL A 241 -14.33 6.68 17.18
N ILE A 242 -15.02 6.55 18.32
CA ILE A 242 -15.20 5.24 18.97
C ILE A 242 -16.05 4.30 18.08
N PRO A 243 -17.19 4.73 17.53
CA PRO A 243 -17.95 3.91 16.58
C PRO A 243 -17.13 3.49 15.35
N ALA A 244 -16.35 4.41 14.77
CA ALA A 244 -15.48 4.11 13.63
C ALA A 244 -14.39 3.09 13.99
N PHE A 245 -13.76 3.20 15.15
CA PHE A 245 -12.77 2.23 15.58
C PHE A 245 -13.40 0.86 15.83
N ALA A 246 -14.58 0.82 16.45
CA ALA A 246 -15.31 -0.42 16.66
C ALA A 246 -15.70 -1.09 15.34
N SER A 247 -16.16 -0.31 14.34
CA SER A 247 -16.58 -0.84 13.05
C SER A 247 -15.44 -1.53 12.30
N ILE A 248 -14.20 -1.04 12.43
CA ILE A 248 -13.01 -1.71 11.86
C ILE A 248 -12.90 -3.16 12.37
N PHE A 249 -13.12 -3.41 13.66
CA PHE A 249 -13.03 -4.77 14.21
C PHE A 249 -14.26 -5.61 13.89
N THR A 250 -15.46 -5.05 14.01
CA THR A 250 -16.68 -5.82 13.74
C THR A 250 -16.77 -6.22 12.27
N GLU A 251 -16.47 -5.29 11.36
CA GLU A 251 -16.56 -5.53 9.92
C GLU A 251 -15.36 -6.30 9.36
N ALA A 252 -14.26 -6.42 10.12
CA ALA A 252 -13.15 -7.28 9.71
C ALA A 252 -13.52 -8.77 9.70
N PHE A 253 -14.43 -9.17 10.57
CA PHE A 253 -14.86 -10.57 10.75
C PHE A 253 -16.33 -10.81 10.39
N ASN A 254 -17.14 -9.77 10.39
CA ASN A 254 -18.54 -9.80 9.96
C ASN A 254 -18.86 -8.57 9.10
N PRO A 255 -18.27 -8.46 7.90
CA PRO A 255 -18.49 -7.32 7.03
C PRO A 255 -19.96 -7.24 6.60
N THR A 256 -20.49 -6.02 6.60
CA THR A 256 -21.82 -5.74 6.05
C THR A 256 -21.89 -6.13 4.57
N ALA A 257 -23.04 -6.66 4.14
CA ALA A 257 -23.27 -7.06 2.76
C ALA A 257 -22.92 -5.90 1.80
N GLY A 258 -22.17 -6.23 0.74
CA GLY A 258 -21.68 -5.27 -0.25
C GLY A 258 -21.76 -5.84 -1.65
N VAL A 259 -20.97 -5.28 -2.58
CA VAL A 259 -20.98 -5.68 -4.01
C VAL A 259 -20.66 -7.18 -4.21
N ALA A 260 -19.98 -7.84 -3.26
CA ALA A 260 -19.70 -9.29 -3.30
C ALA A 260 -20.69 -10.18 -2.50
N GLY A 261 -21.93 -9.73 -2.30
CA GLY A 261 -22.99 -10.54 -1.71
C GLY A 261 -22.96 -10.63 -0.18
N THR A 262 -23.22 -11.81 0.38
CA THR A 262 -23.28 -12.07 1.83
C THR A 262 -22.39 -13.25 2.24
N GLY A 263 -22.01 -13.33 3.52
CA GLY A 263 -21.28 -14.47 4.08
C GLY A 263 -19.77 -14.48 3.80
N ILE A 264 -19.21 -15.66 3.50
CA ILE A 264 -17.75 -15.88 3.41
C ILE A 264 -17.11 -15.08 2.25
N GLY A 265 -17.85 -14.86 1.16
CA GLY A 265 -17.36 -14.10 0.00
C GLY A 265 -16.96 -12.66 0.37
N VAL A 266 -17.82 -11.97 1.13
CA VAL A 266 -17.57 -10.61 1.61
C VAL A 266 -16.37 -10.57 2.56
N PHE A 267 -16.28 -11.54 3.48
CA PHE A 267 -15.12 -11.65 4.38
C PHE A 267 -13.79 -11.77 3.62
N ILE A 268 -13.74 -12.66 2.62
CA ILE A 268 -12.54 -12.84 1.81
C ILE A 268 -12.24 -11.55 1.02
N GLN A 269 -13.25 -10.89 0.48
CA GLN A 269 -13.08 -9.64 -0.26
C GLN A 269 -12.53 -8.52 0.64
N THR A 270 -13.13 -8.30 1.82
CA THR A 270 -12.66 -7.35 2.83
C THR A 270 -11.20 -7.60 3.20
N MET A 271 -10.85 -8.87 3.47
CA MET A 271 -9.47 -9.26 3.75
C MET A 271 -8.54 -8.99 2.57
N LEU A 272 -8.90 -9.41 1.36
CA LEU A 272 -8.07 -9.22 0.17
C LEU A 272 -7.83 -7.74 -0.11
N TRP A 273 -8.84 -6.88 -0.02
CA TRP A 273 -8.65 -5.43 -0.20
C TRP A 273 -7.76 -4.82 0.87
N GLY A 274 -7.96 -5.21 2.13
CA GLY A 274 -7.10 -4.76 3.22
C GLY A 274 -5.65 -5.20 3.04
N VAL A 275 -5.40 -6.45 2.67
CA VAL A 275 -4.04 -6.95 2.44
C VAL A 275 -3.40 -6.30 1.20
N ARG A 276 -4.14 -6.22 0.09
CA ARG A 276 -3.65 -5.58 -1.16
C ARG A 276 -3.23 -4.14 -0.90
N ARG A 277 -4.08 -3.35 -0.22
CA ARG A 277 -3.79 -1.95 0.06
C ARG A 277 -2.73 -1.79 1.16
N GLY A 278 -2.70 -2.70 2.14
CA GLY A 278 -1.65 -2.75 3.16
C GLY A 278 -0.26 -2.99 2.55
N LEU A 279 -0.13 -3.98 1.67
CA LEU A 279 1.13 -4.29 0.98
C LEU A 279 1.58 -3.13 0.08
N PHE A 280 0.64 -2.49 -0.63
CA PHE A 280 0.95 -1.33 -1.46
C PHE A 280 1.38 -0.10 -0.63
N SER A 281 0.78 0.08 0.56
CA SER A 281 1.08 1.19 1.47
C SER A 281 2.51 1.11 2.00
N ASN A 282 2.87 0.00 2.64
CA ASN A 282 4.17 -0.11 3.33
C ASN A 282 5.29 -0.77 2.51
N GLU A 283 4.98 -1.28 1.32
CA GLU A 283 5.91 -1.97 0.40
C GLU A 283 6.65 -3.16 1.02
N ALA A 284 6.12 -3.78 2.09
CA ALA A 284 6.78 -4.91 2.71
C ALA A 284 6.79 -6.13 1.77
N GLY A 285 7.98 -6.69 1.52
CA GLY A 285 8.16 -7.81 0.59
C GLY A 285 8.25 -7.39 -0.88
N GLN A 286 8.19 -6.08 -1.19
CA GLN A 286 8.41 -5.56 -2.54
C GLN A 286 9.91 -5.51 -2.89
N GLY A 287 10.80 -5.36 -1.90
CA GLY A 287 12.25 -5.28 -2.09
C GLY A 287 12.79 -3.90 -2.49
N SER A 288 11.98 -2.85 -2.45
CA SER A 288 12.37 -1.45 -2.74
C SER A 288 13.10 -0.77 -1.58
N ALA A 289 12.56 -0.84 -0.35
CA ALA A 289 13.14 -0.23 0.84
C ALA A 289 14.62 -0.59 1.11
N PRO A 290 15.07 -1.85 0.90
CA PRO A 290 16.47 -2.23 1.07
C PRO A 290 17.44 -1.46 0.17
N ILE A 291 16.98 -0.89 -0.95
CA ILE A 291 17.82 -0.06 -1.82
C ILE A 291 18.17 1.25 -1.10
N ALA A 292 17.17 1.98 -0.59
CA ALA A 292 17.38 3.24 0.12
C ALA A 292 18.16 3.00 1.42
N HIS A 293 17.78 1.98 2.18
CA HIS A 293 18.45 1.65 3.44
C HIS A 293 19.90 1.19 3.24
N SER A 294 20.26 0.60 2.09
CA SER A 294 21.65 0.20 1.84
C SER A 294 22.64 1.36 1.88
N ALA A 295 22.20 2.59 1.64
CA ALA A 295 23.05 3.79 1.68
C ALA A 295 23.38 4.27 3.11
N ALA A 296 22.74 3.72 4.15
CA ALA A 296 22.95 4.14 5.53
C ALA A 296 24.36 3.84 6.03
N LYS A 297 24.92 4.75 6.84
CA LYS A 297 26.19 4.57 7.53
C LYS A 297 26.02 3.61 8.70
N THR A 298 26.56 2.40 8.55
CA THR A 298 26.55 1.37 9.60
C THR A 298 27.57 0.28 9.28
N ASP A 299 28.25 -0.23 10.29
CA ASP A 299 29.07 -1.45 10.20
C ASP A 299 28.28 -2.72 10.57
N GLU A 300 27.19 -2.56 11.33
CA GLU A 300 26.29 -3.61 11.78
C GLU A 300 25.00 -3.66 10.92
N PRO A 301 24.79 -4.71 10.09
CA PRO A 301 23.60 -4.80 9.23
C PRO A 301 22.26 -4.78 9.97
N VAL A 302 22.24 -5.33 11.18
CA VAL A 302 21.03 -5.42 12.01
C VAL A 302 20.59 -4.09 12.58
N SER A 303 21.52 -3.12 12.74
CA SER A 303 21.21 -1.77 13.22
C SER A 303 20.27 -1.06 12.25
N GLU A 304 20.49 -1.20 10.95
CA GLU A 304 19.56 -0.65 9.96
C GLU A 304 18.30 -1.50 9.78
N GLY A 305 18.41 -2.82 9.97
CA GLY A 305 17.24 -3.70 10.02
C GLY A 305 16.21 -3.25 11.06
N VAL A 306 16.65 -2.87 12.27
CA VAL A 306 15.72 -2.37 13.31
C VAL A 306 15.13 -1.00 12.98
N VAL A 307 15.83 -0.16 12.20
CA VAL A 307 15.29 1.12 11.71
C VAL A 307 14.16 0.87 10.72
N ALA A 308 14.30 -0.11 9.83
CA ALA A 308 13.28 -0.47 8.85
C ALA A 308 11.94 -0.94 9.46
N LEU A 309 11.93 -1.37 10.73
CA LEU A 309 10.70 -1.66 11.47
C LEU A 309 9.79 -0.43 11.57
N LEU A 310 10.37 0.77 11.59
CA LEU A 310 9.63 2.01 11.74
C LEU A 310 8.80 2.34 10.51
N GLU A 311 9.16 1.84 9.32
CA GLU A 311 8.46 2.22 8.10
C GLU A 311 7.01 1.75 8.10
N PRO A 312 6.66 0.44 8.21
CA PRO A 312 5.25 0.03 8.21
C PRO A 312 4.49 0.54 9.44
N PHE A 313 5.21 0.81 10.54
CA PHE A 313 4.62 1.38 11.75
C PHE A 313 4.16 2.83 11.53
N ILE A 314 5.02 3.70 11.00
CA ILE A 314 4.68 5.10 10.71
C ILE A 314 3.65 5.16 9.58
N ASP A 315 3.91 4.42 8.51
CA ASP A 315 3.11 4.43 7.29
C ASP A 315 1.69 3.90 7.51
N THR A 316 1.56 2.64 7.94
CA THR A 316 0.26 1.98 7.98
C THR A 316 -0.40 2.10 9.35
N LEU A 317 0.35 1.88 10.44
CA LEU A 317 -0.25 1.85 11.78
C LEU A 317 -0.55 3.26 12.33
N ILE A 318 0.15 4.30 11.86
CA ILE A 318 -0.12 5.69 12.24
C ILE A 318 -0.88 6.42 11.12
N ILE A 319 -0.25 6.64 9.97
CA ILE A 319 -0.80 7.52 8.93
C ILE A 319 -2.08 6.92 8.33
N CYS A 320 -2.06 5.67 7.86
CA CYS A 320 -3.26 5.04 7.30
C CYS A 320 -4.37 4.86 8.34
N SER A 321 -4.04 4.60 9.61
CA SER A 321 -5.04 4.55 10.69
C SER A 321 -5.75 5.89 10.90
N ILE A 322 -5.01 7.00 10.87
CA ILE A 322 -5.60 8.34 10.99
C ILE A 322 -6.48 8.62 9.77
N THR A 323 -6.00 8.32 8.55
CA THR A 323 -6.81 8.43 7.32
C THR A 323 -8.11 7.65 7.45
N ALA A 324 -8.03 6.37 7.86
CA ALA A 324 -9.18 5.51 8.01
C ALA A 324 -10.17 6.06 9.03
N LEU A 325 -9.70 6.46 10.21
CA LEU A 325 -10.57 7.02 11.24
C LEU A 325 -11.22 8.34 10.80
N VAL A 326 -10.53 9.19 10.05
CA VAL A 326 -11.11 10.42 9.49
C VAL A 326 -12.25 10.06 8.53
N ILE A 327 -12.01 9.17 7.58
CA ILE A 327 -13.01 8.73 6.59
C ILE A 327 -14.22 8.09 7.29
N LEU A 328 -13.98 7.18 8.23
CA LEU A 328 -15.02 6.43 8.91
C LEU A 328 -15.82 7.29 9.89
N SER A 329 -15.17 8.14 10.67
CA SER A 329 -15.84 9.00 11.65
C SER A 329 -16.73 10.04 10.96
N THR A 330 -16.27 10.62 9.84
CA THR A 330 -17.03 11.62 9.08
C THR A 330 -18.20 11.03 8.30
N GLY A 331 -18.19 9.71 8.07
CA GLY A 331 -19.23 9.02 7.31
C GLY A 331 -19.19 9.31 5.81
N VAL A 332 -18.19 10.05 5.31
CA VAL A 332 -18.09 10.45 3.89
C VAL A 332 -18.07 9.24 2.95
N TRP A 333 -17.54 8.11 3.41
CA TRP A 333 -17.49 6.85 2.65
C TRP A 333 -18.85 6.23 2.32
N LYS A 334 -19.92 6.68 2.99
CA LYS A 334 -21.30 6.27 2.70
C LYS A 334 -21.97 7.10 1.60
N THR A 335 -21.28 8.13 1.10
CA THR A 335 -21.81 8.99 0.03
C THR A 335 -21.89 8.19 -1.27
N PRO A 336 -23.07 8.06 -1.90
CA PRO A 336 -23.20 7.31 -3.15
C PRO A 336 -22.32 7.90 -4.25
N ALA A 337 -21.60 7.05 -4.97
CA ALA A 337 -20.77 7.43 -6.12
C ALA A 337 -21.27 6.72 -7.38
N SER A 338 -21.47 7.48 -8.46
CA SER A 338 -21.92 6.94 -9.75
C SER A 338 -20.92 5.90 -10.27
N THR A 339 -21.30 4.62 -10.22
CA THR A 339 -20.46 3.49 -10.65
C THR A 339 -21.07 2.81 -11.87
N LYS A 340 -20.26 2.57 -12.91
CA LYS A 340 -20.67 1.78 -14.07
C LYS A 340 -20.36 0.31 -13.81
N LEU A 341 -21.39 -0.50 -13.64
CA LEU A 341 -21.26 -1.96 -13.49
C LEU A 341 -21.44 -2.62 -14.87
N VAL A 342 -20.50 -3.48 -15.25
CA VAL A 342 -20.62 -4.28 -16.48
C VAL A 342 -21.37 -5.56 -16.14
N VAL A 343 -22.65 -5.63 -16.52
CA VAL A 343 -23.46 -6.83 -16.30
C VAL A 343 -23.17 -7.87 -17.38
N GLY A 344 -22.97 -9.14 -17.00
CA GLY A 344 -22.69 -10.24 -17.93
C GLY A 344 -21.23 -10.69 -18.03
N ALA A 345 -20.30 -10.12 -17.26
CA ALA A 345 -18.92 -10.59 -17.15
C ALA A 345 -18.68 -11.26 -15.79
N GLY A 346 -18.66 -12.60 -15.79
CA GLY A 346 -18.12 -13.47 -14.74
C GLY A 346 -18.91 -13.57 -13.44
N ASP A 347 -19.21 -12.43 -12.81
CA ASP A 347 -19.64 -12.41 -11.42
C ASP A 347 -20.99 -11.73 -11.19
N MET A 348 -21.48 -10.93 -12.15
CA MET A 348 -22.78 -10.26 -12.07
C MET A 348 -23.77 -10.81 -13.09
N SER A 349 -24.87 -11.37 -12.61
CA SER A 349 -25.97 -11.91 -13.42
C SER A 349 -27.31 -11.33 -12.97
N PHE A 350 -28.38 -11.65 -13.68
CA PHE A 350 -29.74 -11.45 -13.20
C PHE A 350 -30.34 -12.80 -12.88
N VAL A 351 -31.03 -12.88 -11.75
CA VAL A 351 -31.77 -14.07 -11.35
C VAL A 351 -33.24 -13.73 -11.14
N ARG A 352 -34.10 -14.75 -11.27
CA ARG A 352 -35.52 -14.68 -10.95
C ARG A 352 -35.82 -15.68 -9.85
N ALA A 353 -36.52 -15.24 -8.81
CA ALA A 353 -36.99 -16.12 -7.75
C ALA A 353 -38.00 -17.15 -8.31
N THR A 354 -37.80 -18.43 -8.00
CA THR A 354 -38.70 -19.55 -8.30
C THR A 354 -39.09 -20.28 -7.01
N GLU A 355 -40.08 -21.18 -7.07
CA GLU A 355 -40.50 -21.95 -5.89
C GLU A 355 -39.39 -22.82 -5.28
N THR A 356 -38.32 -23.10 -6.03
CA THR A 356 -37.20 -23.95 -5.62
C THR A 356 -35.86 -23.21 -5.47
N GLY A 357 -35.81 -21.89 -5.69
CA GLY A 357 -34.57 -21.11 -5.58
C GLY A 357 -34.52 -19.91 -6.53
N TYR A 358 -33.42 -19.77 -7.27
CA TYR A 358 -33.19 -18.68 -8.22
C TYR A 358 -32.76 -19.24 -9.58
N GLU A 359 -33.31 -18.71 -10.67
CA GLU A 359 -32.95 -19.09 -12.05
C GLU A 359 -32.33 -17.91 -12.79
N ALA A 360 -31.27 -18.15 -13.57
CA ALA A 360 -30.62 -17.12 -14.37
C ALA A 360 -31.55 -16.59 -15.48
N VAL A 361 -31.59 -15.26 -15.64
CA VAL A 361 -32.40 -14.59 -16.65
C VAL A 361 -31.55 -14.40 -17.92
N GLU A 362 -31.95 -15.04 -19.01
CA GLU A 362 -31.23 -14.96 -20.31
C GLU A 362 -31.40 -13.61 -21.01
N SER A 363 -32.51 -12.90 -20.76
CA SER A 363 -32.82 -11.60 -21.36
C SER A 363 -32.58 -10.45 -20.37
N LEU A 364 -31.48 -9.71 -20.56
CA LEU A 364 -31.16 -8.54 -19.74
C LEU A 364 -32.24 -7.45 -19.89
N PRO A 365 -32.77 -6.89 -18.79
CA PRO A 365 -33.62 -5.71 -18.86
C PRO A 365 -32.87 -4.54 -19.52
N ALA A 366 -33.56 -3.75 -20.34
CA ALA A 366 -32.95 -2.58 -20.99
C ALA A 366 -32.62 -1.46 -19.99
N GLU A 367 -33.41 -1.35 -18.91
CA GLU A 367 -33.24 -0.42 -17.82
C GLU A 367 -33.84 -1.03 -16.55
N ILE A 368 -33.24 -0.72 -15.40
CA ILE A 368 -33.71 -1.17 -14.09
C ILE A 368 -33.75 0.06 -13.20
N LEU A 369 -34.92 0.33 -12.63
CA LEU A 369 -35.09 1.40 -11.66
C LEU A 369 -34.64 0.87 -10.29
N VAL A 370 -33.73 1.59 -9.65
CA VAL A 370 -33.28 1.28 -8.29
C VAL A 370 -33.67 2.46 -7.40
N GLU A 371 -34.57 2.24 -6.45
CA GLU A 371 -35.04 3.24 -5.49
C GLU A 371 -34.57 2.85 -4.09
N ASP A 372 -33.80 3.72 -3.42
CA ASP A 372 -33.21 3.46 -2.10
C ASP A 372 -32.44 2.13 -2.00
N GLY A 373 -31.88 1.68 -3.11
CA GLY A 373 -31.11 0.45 -3.26
C GLY A 373 -31.93 -0.80 -3.55
N GLU A 374 -33.25 -0.72 -3.58
CA GLU A 374 -34.11 -1.83 -3.99
C GLU A 374 -34.48 -1.70 -5.47
N VAL A 375 -34.52 -2.83 -6.19
CA VAL A 375 -34.97 -2.86 -7.57
C VAL A 375 -36.49 -2.65 -7.59
N SER A 376 -36.93 -1.51 -8.11
CA SER A 376 -38.34 -1.12 -8.21
C SER A 376 -38.85 -1.42 -9.62
N GLY A 377 -39.93 -2.20 -9.74
CA GLY A 377 -40.61 -2.44 -11.02
C GLY A 377 -40.01 -3.49 -11.96
N SER A 378 -39.13 -4.37 -11.49
CA SER A 378 -38.70 -5.55 -12.26
C SER A 378 -39.71 -6.70 -12.13
N ASP A 379 -39.82 -7.55 -13.15
CA ASP A 379 -40.77 -8.67 -13.26
C ASP A 379 -40.41 -9.87 -12.32
N GLY A 380 -39.94 -9.56 -11.11
CA GLY A 380 -39.29 -10.49 -10.18
C GLY A 380 -37.81 -10.75 -10.50
N THR A 381 -37.17 -9.87 -11.29
CA THR A 381 -35.76 -9.99 -11.69
C THR A 381 -34.87 -9.21 -10.74
N GLU A 382 -33.95 -9.91 -10.08
CA GLU A 382 -33.03 -9.35 -9.10
C GLU A 382 -31.61 -9.37 -9.66
N LEU A 383 -30.81 -8.33 -9.35
CA LEU A 383 -29.39 -8.36 -9.65
C LEU A 383 -28.73 -9.39 -8.72
N ALA A 384 -27.91 -10.25 -9.28
CA ALA A 384 -27.20 -11.29 -8.55
C ALA A 384 -25.69 -11.15 -8.69
N TRP A 385 -24.99 -11.53 -7.62
CA TRP A 385 -23.55 -11.77 -7.63
C TRP A 385 -23.30 -13.27 -7.44
N HIS A 386 -22.66 -13.93 -8.41
CA HIS A 386 -22.56 -15.39 -8.49
C HIS A 386 -23.89 -16.12 -8.25
N GLU A 387 -24.96 -15.69 -8.93
CA GLU A 387 -26.31 -16.30 -8.85
C GLU A 387 -26.99 -16.16 -7.46
N VAL A 388 -26.39 -15.42 -6.54
CA VAL A 388 -27.01 -15.04 -5.26
C VAL A 388 -27.57 -13.63 -5.40
N PRO A 389 -28.86 -13.39 -5.09
CA PRO A 389 -29.44 -12.06 -5.21
C PRO A 389 -28.78 -11.06 -4.27
N VAL A 390 -28.60 -9.86 -4.79
CA VAL A 390 -28.15 -8.70 -4.04
C VAL A 390 -29.40 -7.99 -3.53
N GLU A 391 -29.71 -8.16 -2.24
CA GLU A 391 -30.90 -7.59 -1.62
C GLU A 391 -30.94 -6.05 -1.71
N ARG A 392 -29.78 -5.40 -1.80
CA ARG A 392 -29.70 -3.94 -1.88
C ARG A 392 -28.45 -3.46 -2.63
N LEU A 393 -28.66 -2.55 -3.57
CA LEU A 393 -27.63 -1.86 -4.35
C LEU A 393 -27.31 -0.52 -3.69
N TYR A 394 -26.04 -0.30 -3.32
CA TYR A 394 -25.60 0.92 -2.65
C TYR A 394 -24.74 1.80 -3.56
#